data_AF-A0A8T4GDZ9-F1
#
_entry.id   AF-A0A8T4GDZ9-F1
#
_cell.length_a   1.000
_cell.length_b   1.000
_cell.length_c   1.000
_cell.angle_alpha   90.00
_cell.angle_beta   90.00
_cell.angle_gamma   90.00
#
_symmetry.space_group_name_H-M   'P 1'
#
loop_
_entity.id
_entity.type
_entity.pdbx_description
1 polymer ?
#
loop_
_entity_poly.entity_id
_entity_poly.type
_entity_poly.pdbx_seq_one_letter_code
_entity_poly.pdbx_strand_id
1 'polypeptide(L)' 'MNDVPVSIPAEQYERLEALAAARGLSPDVLVARLIEDVYQGHDPDAPDSIDLPLGVCDGEESGDEVGNDVVE' A
#
# COMPACT_ATOMS: atom_id res chain seq x y z
N MET A 1 -6.69 1.26 -19.74
CA MET A 1 -7.22 2.05 -18.61
C MET A 1 -8.57 2.61 -19.01
N ASN A 2 -9.62 2.36 -18.22
CA ASN A 2 -10.89 3.06 -18.39
C ASN A 2 -10.75 4.44 -17.75
N ASP A 3 -11.14 5.49 -18.47
CA ASP A 3 -11.21 6.85 -17.94
C ASP A 3 -12.51 6.96 -17.12
N VAL A 4 -12.42 6.65 -15.83
CA VAL A 4 -13.57 6.66 -14.92
C VAL A 4 -13.45 7.91 -14.05
N PRO A 5 -14.43 8.83 -14.10
CA PRO A 5 -14.40 10.01 -13.26
C PRO A 5 -14.60 9.60 -11.79
N VAL A 6 -13.68 10.04 -10.93
CA VAL A 6 -13.73 9.83 -9.48
C VAL A 6 -14.00 11.16 -8.79
N SER A 7 -15.06 11.22 -8.00
CA SER A 7 -15.38 12.41 -7.21
C SER A 7 -14.59 12.39 -5.89
N ILE A 8 -13.69 13.35 -5.72
CA ILE A 8 -12.90 13.53 -4.50
C ILE A 8 -13.37 14.79 -3.75
N PRO A 9 -13.70 14.70 -2.46
CA PRO A 9 -13.95 15.86 -1.60
C PRO A 9 -12.83 16.90 -1.66
N ALA A 10 -13.19 18.18 -1.67
CA ALA A 10 -12.23 19.28 -1.84
C ALA A 10 -11.04 19.23 -0.86
N GLU A 11 -11.31 18.99 0.43
CA GLU A 11 -10.24 18.90 1.45
C GLU A 11 -9.24 17.77 1.17
N GLN A 12 -9.70 16.66 0.58
CA GLN A 12 -8.87 15.51 0.24
C GLN A 12 -8.10 15.78 -1.06
N TYR A 13 -8.72 16.49 -2.00
CA TYR A 13 -8.09 16.94 -3.23
C TYR A 13 -6.95 17.92 -2.96
N GLU A 14 -7.11 18.87 -2.03
CA GLU A 14 -6.02 19.80 -1.64
C GLU A 14 -4.79 19.05 -1.08
N ARG A 15 -5.04 18.03 -0.24
CA ARG A 15 -3.95 17.17 0.28
C ARG A 15 -3.28 16.39 -0.85
N LEU A 16 -4.07 15.86 -1.77
CA LEU A 16 -3.57 15.14 -2.95
C LEU A 16 -2.70 16.06 -3.82
N GLU A 17 -3.13 17.29 -4.08
CA GLU A 17 -2.37 18.28 -4.86
C GLU A 17 -1.03 18.59 -4.19
N ALA A 18 -1.02 18.85 -2.89
CA ALA A 18 0.23 19.08 -2.15
C ALA A 18 1.17 17.86 -2.22
N LEU A 19 0.61 16.65 -2.14
CA LEU A 19 1.36 15.40 -2.18
C LEU A 19 1.91 15.11 -3.59
N ALA A 20 1.15 15.45 -4.64
CA ALA A 20 1.55 15.36 -6.03
C ALA A 20 2.67 16.36 -6.34
N ALA A 21 2.52 17.62 -5.89
CA ALA A 21 3.51 18.66 -6.05
C ALA A 21 4.84 18.31 -5.37
N ALA A 22 4.80 17.76 -4.14
CA ALA A 22 5.99 17.27 -3.44
C ALA A 22 6.72 16.15 -4.20
N ARG A 23 6.01 15.39 -5.04
CA ARG A 23 6.55 14.31 -5.88
C ARG A 23 6.86 14.75 -7.31
N GLY A 24 6.56 15.99 -7.69
CA GLY A 24 6.69 16.48 -9.06
C GLY A 24 5.73 15.79 -10.05
N LEU A 25 4.58 15.31 -9.58
CA LEU A 25 3.56 14.63 -10.37
C LEU A 25 2.28 15.48 -10.48
N SER A 26 1.42 15.15 -11.44
CA SER A 26 0.05 15.66 -11.47
C SER A 26 -0.85 14.83 -10.53
N PRO A 27 -1.92 15.43 -9.97
CA PRO A 27 -2.85 14.74 -9.08
C PRO A 27 -3.48 13.50 -9.72
N ASP A 28 -3.86 13.55 -11.01
CA ASP A 28 -4.37 12.38 -11.76
C ASP A 28 -3.39 11.20 -11.79
N VAL A 29 -2.11 11.46 -12.09
CA VAL A 29 -1.08 10.41 -12.17
C VAL A 29 -0.85 9.79 -10.79
N LEU A 30 -0.85 10.62 -9.75
CA LEU A 30 -0.69 10.15 -8.38
C LEU A 30 -1.89 9.29 -7.93
N VAL A 31 -3.13 9.69 -8.25
CA VAL A 31 -4.34 8.92 -7.92
C VAL A 31 -4.36 7.59 -8.65
N ALA A 32 -4.06 7.57 -9.95
CA ALA A 32 -4.02 6.34 -10.73
C ALA A 32 -3.05 5.33 -10.11
N ARG A 33 -1.84 5.79 -9.76
CA ARG A 33 -0.84 4.95 -9.10
C ARG A 33 -1.28 4.45 -7.73
N LEU A 34 -1.93 5.30 -6.93
CA LEU A 34 -2.43 4.90 -5.61
C LEU A 34 -3.51 3.81 -5.74
N ILE A 35 -4.40 3.95 -6.72
CA ILE A 35 -5.43 2.93 -7.01
C ILE A 35 -4.75 1.62 -7.42
N GLU A 36 -3.80 1.67 -8.37
CA GLU A 36 -3.07 0.48 -8.81
C GLU A 36 -2.33 -0.21 -7.67
N ASP A 37 -1.64 0.54 -6.80
CA ASP A 37 -0.90 0.04 -5.64
C ASP A 37 -1.81 -0.69 -4.64
N VAL A 38 -2.96 -0.09 -4.32
CA VAL A 38 -3.98 -0.73 -3.47
C VAL A 38 -4.48 -2.03 -4.10
N TYR A 39 -4.74 -2.05 -5.40
CA TYR A 39 -5.16 -3.28 -6.08
C TYR A 39 -4.07 -4.35 -6.17
N GLN A 40 -2.79 -3.97 -6.25
CA GLN A 40 -1.68 -4.93 -6.31
C GLN A 40 -1.44 -5.63 -4.97
N GLY A 41 -1.78 -4.98 -3.84
CA GLY A 41 -1.72 -5.56 -2.49
C GLY A 41 -3.05 -6.10 -1.96
N HIS A 42 -4.16 -5.87 -2.67
CA HIS A 42 -5.49 -6.31 -2.25
C HIS A 42 -5.77 -7.74 -2.70
N ASP A 43 -5.50 -8.69 -1.82
CA ASP A 43 -6.06 -10.03 -1.94
C ASP A 43 -7.54 -9.98 -1.49
N PRO A 44 -8.51 -10.25 -2.38
CA PRO A 44 -9.93 -10.12 -2.07
C PRO A 44 -10.47 -11.24 -1.16
N ASP A 45 -9.66 -12.27 -0.88
CA ASP A 45 -9.99 -13.40 0.01
C ASP A 45 -9.23 -13.30 1.36
N ALA A 46 -8.21 -12.44 1.44
CA ALA A 46 -7.50 -12.17 2.68
C ALA A 46 -8.41 -11.42 3.67
N PRO A 47 -8.42 -11.83 4.96
CA PRO A 47 -9.17 -11.12 5.97
C PRO A 47 -8.64 -9.69 6.05
N ASP A 48 -9.56 -8.73 5.90
CA ASP A 48 -9.35 -7.29 6.09
C ASP A 48 -8.35 -7.06 7.24
N SER A 49 -7.11 -6.72 6.89
CA SER A 49 -6.00 -6.53 7.82
C SER A 49 -6.13 -5.18 8.56
N ILE A 50 -7.33 -4.93 9.08
CA ILE A 50 -7.72 -3.76 9.88
C ILE A 50 -7.54 -4.04 11.39
N ASP A 51 -6.90 -5.15 11.75
CA ASP A 51 -6.55 -5.48 13.15
C ASP A 51 -5.05 -5.69 13.36
N LEU A 52 -4.20 -5.02 12.57
CA LEU A 52 -2.78 -4.90 12.91
C LEU A 52 -2.47 -3.47 13.35
N PRO A 53 -2.00 -3.25 14.60
CA PRO A 53 -1.63 -1.93 15.07
C PRO A 53 -0.54 -1.36 14.15
N LEU A 54 -0.77 -0.16 13.60
CA LEU A 54 0.17 0.57 12.76
C LEU A 54 1.53 0.69 13.46
N GLY A 55 2.41 -0.24 13.17
CA GLY A 55 3.67 -0.43 13.87
C GLY A 55 4.64 -1.21 13.01
N VAL A 56 5.12 -0.55 11.95
CA VAL A 56 6.35 -0.88 11.21
C VAL A 56 6.25 -2.08 10.26
N CYS A 57 6.03 -1.81 8.97
CA CYS A 57 6.67 -2.61 7.91
C CYS A 57 7.98 -1.93 7.54
N ASP A 58 9.13 -2.57 7.80
CA ASP A 58 9.90 -3.25 6.75
C ASP A 58 11.29 -3.67 7.29
N GLY A 59 11.69 -4.90 6.99
CA GLY A 59 12.99 -5.44 7.35
C GLY A 59 13.01 -6.96 7.28
N GLU A 60 13.17 -7.49 6.06
CA GLU A 60 13.54 -8.88 5.76
C GLU A 60 14.49 -9.54 6.78
N GLU A 61 14.12 -10.72 7.27
CA GLU A 61 15.05 -11.87 7.36
C GLU A 61 14.24 -13.14 7.10
N SER A 62 14.34 -13.63 5.87
CA SER A 62 13.99 -15.00 5.50
C SER A 62 15.15 -15.92 5.85
N GLY A 63 14.88 -17.01 6.56
CA GLY A 63 15.82 -18.13 6.84
C GLY A 63 15.84 -18.46 8.33
N ASP A 64 15.58 -19.68 8.82
CA ASP A 64 15.59 -21.00 8.21
C ASP A 64 14.77 -21.93 9.13
N GLU A 65 13.88 -22.75 8.56
CA GLU A 65 13.23 -23.85 9.25
C GLU A 65 13.98 -25.16 8.98
N VAL A 66 14.88 -25.61 9.87
CA VAL A 66 15.19 -27.05 9.95
C VAL A 66 15.43 -27.47 11.40
N GLY A 67 14.58 -28.39 11.87
CA GLY A 67 14.72 -29.05 13.16
C GLY A 67 15.77 -30.18 13.18
N ASN A 68 16.01 -30.63 14.41
CA ASN A 68 16.62 -31.91 14.83
C ASN A 68 18.16 -32.03 14.73
N ASP A 69 18.86 -32.19 15.86
CA ASP A 69 19.30 -33.51 16.38
C ASP A 69 20.08 -33.39 17.70
N VAL A 70 20.04 -34.48 18.47
CA VAL A 70 20.68 -34.80 19.76
C VAL A 70 22.23 -34.74 19.74
N VAL A 71 22.83 -34.79 20.95
CA VAL A 71 24.24 -35.03 21.40
C VAL A 71 24.99 -33.79 21.91
N GLU A 72 25.66 -33.76 23.07
CA GLU A 72 26.08 -34.74 24.10
C GLU A 72 26.06 -34.05 25.47
#